data_AF-A0A942Q6A1-F1
#
_entry.id   AF-A0A942Q6A1-F1
#
_cell.length_a   1.000
_cell.length_b   1.000
_cell.length_c   1.000
_cell.angle_alpha   90.00
_cell.angle_beta   90.00
_cell.angle_gamma   90.00
#
_symmetry.space_group_name_H-M   'P 1'
#
loop_
_entity.id
_entity.type
_entity.pdbx_description
1 polymer ?
#
loop_
_entity_poly.entity_id
_entity_poly.type
_entity_poly.pdbx_seq_one_letter_code
_entity_poly.pdbx_strand_id
1 'polypeptide(L)'
;MMVTLWYGAPDTIDLGARESRRSASCCDGGVTMDTRTCHRWVVSEAELKGLDALRARDLLVECFMAAQRETFVQAKGDLGLPIDEEGLRRSVVSAVRGAFKSAGGDYSAPTRQSLEGAIEVLAASASAWGTPREIIRHHHAQIERVIARVPA
;
A
#
# COMPACT_ATOMS: atom_id res chain seq x y z
N MET A 1 4.54 -15.40 20.35
CA MET A 1 5.93 -15.85 20.16
C MET A 1 6.09 -16.29 18.71
N MET A 2 7.21 -15.92 18.08
CA MET A 2 7.64 -16.17 16.68
C MET A 2 7.10 -15.22 15.60
N VAL A 3 7.85 -14.13 15.39
CA VAL A 3 7.90 -13.38 14.12
C VAL A 3 8.97 -14.06 13.27
N THR A 4 8.56 -14.82 12.26
CA THR A 4 9.48 -15.50 11.35
C THR A 4 10.02 -14.48 10.33
N LEU A 5 11.30 -14.16 10.47
CA LEU A 5 12.12 -13.41 9.52
C LEU A 5 12.05 -14.05 8.13
N TRP A 6 11.48 -13.36 7.17
CA TRP A 6 11.58 -13.65 5.73
C TRP A 6 12.27 -12.47 5.05
N TYR A 7 13.60 -12.44 5.11
CA TYR A 7 14.42 -11.58 4.25
C TYR A 7 15.57 -12.43 3.72
N GLY A 8 15.39 -12.92 2.48
CA GLY A 8 16.40 -13.64 1.70
C GLY A 8 17.03 -12.72 0.65
N ALA A 9 18.33 -12.94 0.45
CA ALA A 9 19.36 -12.17 -0.27
C ALA A 9 19.17 -12.05 -1.81
N PRO A 10 19.99 -11.24 -2.52
CA PRO A 10 19.64 -10.54 -3.76
C PRO A 10 20.18 -11.20 -5.03
N ASP A 11 19.55 -10.90 -6.18
CA ASP A 11 20.20 -10.95 -7.49
C ASP A 11 19.87 -9.68 -8.29
N THR A 12 20.94 -9.06 -8.77
CA THR A 12 21.03 -7.83 -9.57
C THR A 12 20.46 -8.00 -10.98
N ILE A 13 19.57 -7.08 -11.41
CA ILE A 13 19.50 -6.61 -12.80
C ILE A 13 19.15 -5.11 -12.80
N ASP A 14 20.04 -4.33 -13.44
CA ASP A 14 19.93 -2.92 -13.80
C ASP A 14 19.07 -2.76 -15.07
N LEU A 15 18.00 -1.96 -14.99
CA LEU A 15 17.41 -1.28 -16.15
C LEU A 15 16.69 0.02 -15.72
N GLY A 16 17.34 1.15 -16.01
CA GLY A 16 16.74 2.18 -16.88
C GLY A 16 15.71 3.13 -16.25
N ALA A 17 16.21 4.32 -15.90
CA ALA A 17 15.46 5.48 -15.45
C ALA A 17 14.28 5.89 -16.36
N ARG A 18 13.14 6.15 -15.74
CA ARG A 18 12.17 7.15 -16.23
C ARG A 18 11.59 7.91 -15.04
N GLU A 19 12.21 9.05 -14.79
CA GLU A 19 11.79 10.05 -13.82
C GLU A 19 10.40 10.62 -14.12
N SER A 20 9.83 11.17 -13.05
CA SER A 20 8.86 12.26 -13.04
C SER A 20 7.38 11.87 -12.97
N ARG A 21 6.90 11.72 -11.72
CA ARG A 21 5.94 12.69 -11.15
C ARG A 21 5.80 12.55 -9.63
N ARG A 22 6.36 13.56 -8.94
CA ARG A 22 6.09 14.03 -7.57
C ARG A 22 5.64 12.97 -6.55
N SER A 23 6.63 12.25 -6.04
CA SER A 23 6.60 11.79 -4.66
C SER A 23 6.42 13.00 -3.74
N ALA A 24 5.38 13.00 -2.92
CA ALA A 24 5.44 13.73 -1.66
C ALA A 24 6.62 13.13 -0.88
N SER A 25 7.77 13.80 -0.96
CA SER A 25 8.95 13.48 -0.16
C SER A 25 8.51 13.56 1.29
N CYS A 26 8.44 12.41 1.96
CA CYS A 26 8.11 12.36 3.39
C CYS A 26 9.33 12.68 4.26
N CYS A 27 10.52 12.92 3.68
CA CYS A 27 11.76 13.11 4.43
C CYS A 27 12.76 13.99 3.67
N ASP A 28 12.48 15.28 3.50
CA ASP A 28 13.55 16.24 3.18
C ASP A 28 13.22 17.61 3.77
N GLY A 29 14.10 18.12 4.62
CA GLY A 29 14.01 19.46 5.20
C GLY A 29 14.01 19.44 6.71
N GLY A 30 15.20 19.61 7.30
CA GLY A 30 15.37 19.74 8.74
C GLY A 30 14.68 20.99 9.29
N VAL A 31 13.63 20.78 10.09
CA VAL A 31 13.17 21.63 11.19
C VAL A 31 12.46 20.68 12.19
N THR A 32 12.93 20.66 13.44
CA THR A 32 12.34 20.04 14.65
C THR A 32 11.28 18.92 14.48
N MET A 33 11.70 17.69 14.78
CA MET A 33 10.90 16.46 14.91
C MET A 33 9.57 16.65 15.68
N ASP A 34 8.43 16.55 14.97
CA ASP A 34 7.26 15.88 15.52
C ASP A 34 7.17 14.50 14.87
N THR A 35 7.55 13.46 15.62
CA THR A 35 7.60 12.07 15.17
C THR A 35 6.20 11.42 15.00
N ARG A 36 5.11 12.19 15.06
CA ARG A 36 3.75 11.67 15.20
C ARG A 36 2.84 11.81 13.99
N THR A 37 3.28 12.39 12.88
CA THR A 37 2.42 12.56 11.69
C THR A 37 3.07 12.02 10.43
N CYS A 38 3.07 10.69 10.26
CA CYS A 38 3.08 10.15 8.91
C CYS A 38 1.77 10.60 8.24
N HIS A 39 1.87 11.43 7.20
CA HIS A 39 0.68 11.97 6.53
C HIS A 39 -0.10 10.80 5.92
N ARG A 40 -1.31 10.53 6.44
CA ARG A 40 -2.16 9.44 5.94
C ARG A 40 -2.43 9.61 4.46
N TRP A 41 -2.38 8.51 3.72
CA TRP A 41 -2.69 8.55 2.29
C TRP A 41 -4.17 8.82 2.07
N VAL A 42 -4.47 9.71 1.13
CA VAL A 42 -5.83 10.09 0.75
C VAL A 42 -5.84 10.17 -0.76
N VAL A 43 -6.77 9.46 -1.40
CA VAL A 43 -6.94 9.56 -2.85
C VAL A 43 -7.46 10.95 -3.22
N SER A 44 -6.83 11.58 -4.21
CA SER A 44 -7.25 12.89 -4.70
C SER A 44 -8.41 12.79 -5.69
N GLU A 45 -9.25 13.83 -5.78
CA GLU A 45 -10.34 13.86 -6.78
C GLU A 45 -9.82 13.82 -8.22
N ALA A 46 -8.59 14.28 -8.46
CA ALA A 46 -7.94 14.21 -9.77
C ALA A 46 -7.65 12.75 -10.17
N GLU A 47 -7.19 11.93 -9.23
CA GLU A 47 -6.94 10.50 -9.45
C GLU A 47 -8.23 9.69 -9.62
N LEU A 48 -9.36 10.20 -9.10
CA LEU A 48 -10.67 9.58 -9.24
C LEU A 48 -11.33 9.80 -10.61
N LYS A 49 -10.76 10.64 -11.47
CA LYS A 49 -11.36 11.01 -12.76
C LYS A 49 -10.98 10.00 -13.85
N GLY A 50 -12.00 9.41 -14.50
CA GLY A 50 -11.79 8.50 -15.63
C GLY A 50 -11.06 7.21 -15.25
N LEU A 51 -11.31 6.70 -14.05
CA LEU A 51 -10.69 5.47 -13.55
C LEU A 51 -11.17 4.25 -14.33
N ASP A 52 -10.23 3.41 -14.74
CA ASP A 52 -10.46 2.03 -15.12
C ASP A 52 -10.03 1.08 -13.99
N ALA A 53 -10.32 -0.21 -14.16
CA ALA A 53 -10.00 -1.21 -13.14
C ALA A 53 -8.49 -1.41 -12.95
N LEU A 54 -7.68 -1.21 -13.98
CA LEU A 54 -6.22 -1.33 -13.91
C LEU A 54 -5.63 -0.22 -13.04
N ARG A 55 -6.05 1.02 -13.26
CA ARG A 55 -5.61 2.16 -12.46
C ARG A 55 -6.15 2.09 -11.03
N ALA A 56 -7.38 1.59 -10.83
CA ALA A 56 -7.92 1.34 -9.50
C ALA A 56 -7.09 0.30 -8.72
N ARG A 57 -6.65 -0.78 -9.38
CA ARG A 57 -5.70 -1.73 -8.78
C ARG A 57 -4.38 -1.07 -8.42
N ASP A 58 -3.83 -0.21 -9.27
CA ASP A 58 -2.56 0.47 -8.94
C ASP A 58 -2.71 1.36 -7.71
N LEU A 59 -3.83 2.09 -7.60
CA LEU A 59 -4.15 2.87 -6.40
C LEU A 59 -4.35 1.98 -5.16
N LEU A 60 -4.88 0.76 -5.31
CA LEU A 60 -4.95 -0.21 -4.22
C LEU A 60 -3.55 -0.61 -3.71
N VAL A 61 -2.59 -0.83 -4.61
CA VAL A 61 -1.19 -1.10 -4.24
C VAL A 61 -0.58 0.09 -3.52
N GLU A 62 -0.74 1.31 -4.06
CA GLU A 62 -0.23 2.54 -3.45
C GLU A 62 -0.82 2.78 -2.04
N CYS A 63 -2.14 2.58 -1.89
CA CYS A 63 -2.83 2.70 -0.62
C CYS A 63 -2.35 1.67 0.41
N PHE A 64 -2.21 0.41 0.00
CA PHE A 64 -1.76 -0.65 0.91
C PHE A 64 -0.30 -0.44 1.32
N MET A 65 0.56 0.03 0.40
CA MET A 65 1.92 0.43 0.70
C MET A 65 1.97 1.52 1.78
N ALA A 66 1.14 2.55 1.63
CA ALA A 66 1.07 3.63 2.61
C ALA A 66 0.59 3.15 3.99
N ALA A 67 -0.40 2.27 4.05
CA ALA A 67 -0.87 1.67 5.31
C ALA A 67 0.25 0.89 6.03
N GLN A 68 1.05 0.13 5.28
CA GLN A 68 2.16 -0.63 5.86
C GLN A 68 3.32 0.26 6.30
N ARG A 69 3.59 1.35 5.56
CA ARG A 69 4.55 2.38 6.00
C ARG A 69 4.10 3.04 7.30
N GLU A 70 2.84 3.46 7.39
CA GLU A 70 2.30 4.06 8.63
C GLU A 70 2.41 3.07 9.80
N THR A 71 2.08 1.79 9.56
CA THR A 71 2.24 0.72 10.56
C THR A 71 3.69 0.58 11.01
N PHE A 72 4.65 0.55 10.08
CA PHE A 72 6.07 0.42 10.41
C PHE A 72 6.57 1.61 11.23
N VAL A 73 6.20 2.84 10.84
CA VAL A 73 6.57 4.06 11.55
C VAL A 73 6.00 4.06 12.96
N GLN A 74 4.74 3.64 13.15
CA GLN A 74 4.15 3.53 14.49
C GLN A 74 4.80 2.41 15.33
N ALA A 75 5.08 1.26 14.73
CA ALA A 75 5.67 0.12 15.43
C ALA A 75 7.16 0.31 15.78
N LYS A 76 7.89 1.14 15.02
CA LYS A 76 9.34 1.37 15.16
C LYS A 76 9.71 2.82 15.44
N GLY A 77 8.74 3.65 15.84
CA GLY A 77 8.91 5.07 16.13
C GLY A 77 10.02 5.36 17.15
N ASP A 78 10.38 4.37 17.97
CA ASP A 78 11.40 4.50 19.02
C ASP A 78 12.78 3.92 18.64
N LEU A 79 12.90 3.20 17.51
CA LEU A 79 14.12 2.43 17.17
C LEU A 79 14.96 3.04 16.03
N GLY A 80 14.45 4.05 15.32
CA GLY A 80 15.21 4.77 14.28
C GLY A 80 15.70 3.90 13.12
N LEU A 81 15.12 2.70 12.93
CA LEU A 81 15.55 1.77 11.88
C LEU A 81 15.01 2.21 10.51
N PRO A 82 15.85 2.23 9.46
CA PRO A 82 15.39 2.55 8.12
C PRO A 82 14.37 1.52 7.63
N ILE A 83 13.40 1.98 6.84
CA ILE A 83 12.47 1.10 6.11
C ILE A 83 13.21 0.56 4.88
N ASP A 84 13.26 -0.76 4.71
CA ASP A 84 13.59 -1.35 3.42
C ASP A 84 12.39 -1.18 2.48
N GLU A 85 12.38 -0.05 1.77
CA GLU A 85 11.28 0.34 0.89
C GLU A 85 11.04 -0.65 -0.25
N GLU A 86 12.11 -1.23 -0.79
CA GLU A 86 12.01 -2.15 -1.92
C GLU A 86 11.54 -3.54 -1.45
N GLY A 87 12.01 -3.99 -0.29
CA GLY A 87 11.46 -5.17 0.37
C GLY A 87 9.98 -5.03 0.75
N LEU A 88 9.59 -3.85 1.26
CA LEU A 88 8.21 -3.55 1.61
C LEU A 88 7.33 -3.54 0.34
N ARG A 89 7.78 -2.90 -0.73
CA ARG A 89 7.09 -2.88 -2.03
C ARG A 89 6.86 -4.28 -2.59
N ARG A 90 7.89 -5.14 -2.59
CA ARG A 90 7.74 -6.54 -3.04
C ARG A 90 6.72 -7.31 -2.22
N SER A 91 6.72 -7.12 -0.90
CA SER A 91 5.78 -7.77 0.02
C SER A 91 4.35 -7.32 -0.25
N VAL A 92 4.16 -6.01 -0.41
CA VAL A 92 2.87 -5.40 -0.75
C VAL A 92 2.33 -5.92 -2.08
N VAL A 93 3.12 -5.88 -3.16
CA VAL A 93 2.68 -6.37 -4.48
C VAL A 93 2.31 -7.86 -4.42
N SER A 94 3.09 -8.68 -3.71
CA SER A 94 2.81 -10.10 -3.54
C SER A 94 1.51 -10.34 -2.78
N ALA A 95 1.26 -9.57 -1.72
CA ALA A 95 0.03 -9.64 -0.96
C ALA A 95 -1.19 -9.22 -1.78
N VAL A 96 -1.10 -8.14 -2.57
CA VAL A 96 -2.19 -7.71 -3.45
C VAL A 96 -2.50 -8.77 -4.49
N ARG A 97 -1.48 -9.37 -5.13
CA ARG A 97 -1.68 -10.50 -6.06
C ARG A 97 -2.38 -11.69 -5.38
N GLY A 98 -1.95 -12.04 -4.17
CA GLY A 98 -2.58 -13.08 -3.35
C GLY A 98 -4.03 -12.76 -2.99
N ALA A 99 -4.34 -11.49 -2.72
CA ALA A 99 -5.69 -11.03 -2.41
C ALA A 99 -6.63 -11.16 -3.61
N PHE A 100 -6.20 -10.74 -4.81
CA PHE A 100 -6.97 -10.97 -6.05
C PHE A 100 -7.26 -12.45 -6.27
N LYS A 101 -6.23 -13.31 -6.13
CA LYS A 101 -6.41 -14.76 -6.27
C LYS A 101 -7.40 -15.32 -5.25
N SER A 102 -7.32 -14.88 -4.00
CA SER A 102 -8.21 -15.33 -2.92
C SER A 102 -9.65 -14.87 -3.12
N ALA A 103 -9.82 -13.70 -3.74
CA ALA A 103 -11.12 -13.17 -4.16
C ALA A 103 -11.66 -13.81 -5.46
N GLY A 104 -10.96 -14.77 -6.06
CA GLY A 104 -11.34 -15.39 -7.33
C GLY A 104 -11.14 -14.51 -8.56
N GLY A 105 -10.35 -13.44 -8.46
CA GLY A 105 -10.03 -12.51 -9.54
C GLY A 105 -8.62 -12.65 -10.11
N ASP A 106 -8.31 -11.81 -11.10
CA ASP A 106 -7.00 -11.71 -11.74
C ASP A 106 -6.39 -10.32 -11.49
N TYR A 107 -5.18 -10.28 -10.95
CA TYR A 107 -4.42 -9.05 -10.74
C TYR A 107 -4.10 -8.31 -12.05
N SER A 108 -3.88 -9.05 -13.15
CA SER A 108 -3.53 -8.49 -14.45
C SER A 108 -4.75 -8.06 -15.25
N ALA A 109 -5.92 -8.63 -14.95
CA ALA A 109 -7.21 -8.30 -15.54
C ALA A 109 -8.25 -8.02 -14.43
N PRO A 110 -8.05 -6.96 -13.62
CA PRO A 110 -8.92 -6.67 -12.50
C PRO A 110 -10.31 -6.26 -12.99
N THR A 111 -11.33 -6.72 -12.28
CA THR A 111 -12.71 -6.25 -12.38
C THR A 111 -13.10 -5.51 -11.11
N ARG A 112 -14.17 -4.71 -11.16
CA ARG A 112 -14.74 -4.08 -9.96
C ARG A 112 -15.01 -5.09 -8.84
N GLN A 113 -15.66 -6.20 -9.17
CA GLN A 113 -15.95 -7.26 -8.20
C GLN A 113 -14.68 -7.85 -7.57
N SER A 114 -13.62 -8.06 -8.37
CA SER A 114 -12.36 -8.57 -7.83
C SER A 114 -11.64 -7.56 -6.93
N LEU A 115 -11.79 -6.26 -7.19
CA LEU A 115 -11.27 -5.19 -6.32
C LEU A 115 -12.00 -5.17 -4.97
N GLU A 116 -13.33 -5.31 -4.99
CA GLU A 116 -14.17 -5.42 -3.79
C GLU A 116 -13.81 -6.66 -2.95
N GLY A 117 -13.53 -7.80 -3.58
CA GLY A 117 -13.03 -8.95 -2.84
C GLY A 117 -11.60 -8.77 -2.32
N ALA A 118 -10.72 -8.16 -3.12
CA ALA A 118 -9.32 -7.98 -2.75
C ALA A 118 -9.13 -7.03 -1.56
N ILE A 119 -9.91 -5.95 -1.47
CA ILE A 119 -9.83 -5.00 -0.35
C ILE A 119 -10.18 -5.67 1.00
N GLU A 120 -11.17 -6.58 1.02
CA GLU A 120 -11.52 -7.34 2.24
C GLU A 120 -10.42 -8.28 2.68
N VAL A 121 -9.82 -9.01 1.73
CA VAL A 121 -8.69 -9.91 2.01
C VAL A 121 -7.47 -9.12 2.50
N LEU A 122 -7.22 -7.95 1.93
CA LEU A 122 -6.12 -7.08 2.36
C LEU A 122 -6.36 -6.46 3.74
N ALA A 123 -7.58 -6.08 4.07
CA ALA A 123 -7.93 -5.59 5.40
C ALA A 123 -7.68 -6.67 6.47
N ALA A 124 -8.09 -7.92 6.21
CA ALA A 124 -7.80 -9.05 7.08
C ALA A 124 -6.29 -9.31 7.21
N SER A 125 -5.55 -9.25 6.10
CA SER A 125 -4.09 -9.43 6.08
C SER A 125 -3.36 -8.35 6.88
N ALA A 126 -3.73 -7.07 6.70
CA ALA A 126 -3.17 -5.96 7.47
C ALA A 126 -3.42 -6.13 8.97
N SER A 127 -4.65 -6.52 9.36
CA SER A 127 -4.96 -6.81 10.76
C SER A 127 -4.09 -7.94 11.31
N ALA A 128 -3.86 -9.00 10.55
CA ALA A 128 -3.02 -10.12 10.96
C ALA A 128 -1.54 -9.73 11.10
N TRP A 129 -1.07 -8.74 10.34
CA TRP A 129 0.27 -8.18 10.43
C TRP A 129 0.43 -7.15 11.55
N GLY A 130 -0.64 -6.88 12.31
CA GLY A 130 -0.63 -5.95 13.43
C GLY A 130 -0.86 -4.49 13.03
N THR A 131 -1.35 -4.21 11.82
CA THR A 131 -1.78 -2.86 11.46
C THR A 131 -2.94 -2.42 12.37
N PRO A 132 -2.82 -1.27 13.06
CA PRO A 132 -3.89 -0.72 13.87
C PRO A 132 -5.21 -0.53 13.12
N ARG A 133 -6.33 -0.81 13.81
CA ARG A 133 -7.67 -0.85 13.21
C ARG A 133 -8.06 0.49 12.57
N GLU A 134 -7.64 1.61 13.14
CA GLU A 134 -7.92 2.93 12.61
C GLU A 134 -7.19 3.23 11.29
N ILE A 135 -5.99 2.68 11.09
CA ILE A 135 -5.26 2.75 9.82
C ILE A 135 -6.02 1.91 8.79
N ILE A 136 -6.38 0.67 9.12
CA ILE A 136 -7.15 -0.21 8.23
C ILE A 136 -8.45 0.49 7.79
N ARG A 137 -9.24 0.99 8.75
CA ARG A 137 -10.51 1.67 8.46
C ARG A 137 -10.32 2.88 7.54
N HIS A 138 -9.29 3.70 7.79
CA HIS A 138 -9.00 4.88 6.97
C HIS A 138 -8.69 4.48 5.53
N HIS A 139 -7.72 3.58 5.33
CA HIS A 139 -7.27 3.16 4.00
C HIS A 139 -8.34 2.39 3.24
N HIS A 140 -9.13 1.56 3.94
CA HIS A 140 -10.27 0.85 3.36
C HIS A 140 -11.29 1.84 2.78
N ALA A 141 -11.71 2.84 3.56
CA ALA A 141 -12.62 3.89 3.08
C ALA A 141 -12.07 4.69 1.89
N GLN A 142 -10.75 4.89 1.79
CA GLN A 142 -10.17 5.54 0.61
C GLN A 142 -10.29 4.67 -0.65
N ILE A 143 -10.10 3.36 -0.54
CA ILE A 143 -10.25 2.46 -1.68
C ILE A 143 -11.72 2.26 -2.06
N GLU A 144 -12.65 2.27 -1.11
CA GLU A 144 -14.08 2.28 -1.44
C GLU A 144 -14.43 3.47 -2.36
N ARG A 145 -13.84 4.66 -2.12
CA ARG A 145 -14.00 5.82 -3.02
C ARG A 145 -13.42 5.56 -4.41
N VAL A 146 -12.31 4.84 -4.52
CA VAL A 146 -11.70 4.44 -5.81
C VAL A 146 -12.61 3.47 -6.55
N ILE A 147 -13.03 2.38 -5.89
CA ILE A 147 -13.87 1.33 -6.47
C ILE A 147 -15.21 1.87 -6.94
N ALA A 148 -15.80 2.81 -6.19
CA ALA A 148 -17.07 3.45 -6.57
C ALA A 148 -17.01 4.20 -7.92
N ARG A 149 -15.81 4.57 -8.40
CA ARG A 149 -15.60 5.24 -9.69
C ARG A 149 -15.28 4.28 -10.83
N VAL A 150 -15.04 3.00 -10.54
CA VAL A 150 -14.80 1.98 -11.58
C VAL A 150 -16.13 1.60 -12.21
N PRO A 151 -16.24 1.63 -13.56
CA PRO A 151 -17.42 1.14 -14.27
C PRO A 151 -17.74 -0.31 -13.87
N ALA A 152 -19.04 -0.64 -13.88
CA ALA A 152 -19.52 -2.00 -13.63
C ALA A 152 -19.07 -2.96 -14.74
#